data_AF-A0A7L0YRL7-F1
#
_entry.id   AF-A0A7L0YRL7-F1
#
_cell.length_a   1.000
_cell.length_b   1.000
_cell.length_c   1.000
_cell.angle_alpha   90.00
_cell.angle_beta   90.00
_cell.angle_gamma   90.00
#
_symmetry.space_group_name_H-M   'P 1'
#
loop_
_entity.id
_entity.type
_entity.pdbx_description
1 polymer ?
#
loop_
_entity_poly.entity_id
_entity_poly.type
_entity_poly.pdbx_seq_one_letter_code
_entity_poly.pdbx_strand_id
1 'polypeptide(L)'
;MDSDASLVSSRPSSPEPDDLFLTARNKGSGGGFTGGTVSSSTQSDSPPELSAELRRAPSAAGGLQQLRLKINSRERKRMHDLNIAMDGLREVMPYAHGPSVRKLSKIATLLLARNYILMLTNSLEEMKRLVSEIYGGLHAGFHPAACPGGMGAHSA
;
A
#
# COMPACT_ATOMS: atom_id res chain seq x y z
N MET A 1 52.82 19.67 39.35
CA MET A 1 51.33 19.69 39.36
C MET A 1 50.94 19.16 38.01
N ASP A 2 51.03 17.85 37.89
CA ASP A 2 50.99 17.11 36.65
C ASP A 2 49.68 16.34 36.68
N SER A 3 48.74 16.70 35.82
CA SER A 3 47.56 15.88 35.57
C SER A 3 47.12 16.10 34.14
N ASP A 4 47.63 15.18 33.33
CA ASP A 4 47.35 14.91 31.94
C ASP A 4 45.84 14.63 31.75
N ALA A 5 45.20 15.35 30.82
CA ALA A 5 43.80 15.16 30.48
C ALA A 5 43.68 13.93 29.55
N SER A 6 43.59 12.75 30.18
CA SER A 6 43.32 11.49 29.48
C SER A 6 42.02 11.55 28.69
N LEU A 7 42.15 11.41 27.37
CA LEU A 7 41.08 11.30 26.40
C LEU A 7 40.21 10.07 26.71
N VAL A 8 38.94 10.30 27.01
CA VAL A 8 37.93 9.24 27.11
C VAL A 8 37.73 8.58 25.74
N SER A 9 38.46 7.49 25.51
CA SER A 9 38.27 6.60 24.37
C SER A 9 37.00 5.77 24.58
N SER A 10 35.85 6.27 24.14
CA SER A 10 34.61 5.49 24.08
C SER A 10 34.69 4.48 22.92
N ARG A 11 35.26 3.31 23.18
CA ARG A 11 35.03 2.11 22.35
C ARG A 11 33.72 1.46 22.80
N PRO A 12 32.75 1.18 21.92
CA PRO A 12 31.61 0.34 22.25
C PRO A 12 32.04 -1.14 22.35
N SER A 13 31.70 -1.80 23.47
CA SER A 13 31.94 -3.23 23.70
C SER A 13 31.31 -4.10 22.62
N SER A 14 32.11 -5.01 22.05
CA SER A 14 31.66 -6.12 21.21
C SER A 14 31.24 -7.30 22.11
N PRO A 15 30.12 -7.98 21.86
CA PRO A 15 29.77 -9.21 22.58
C PRO A 15 30.62 -10.38 22.07
N GLU A 16 31.08 -11.24 22.99
CA GLU A 16 31.85 -12.47 22.70
C GLU A 16 30.94 -13.58 22.13
N PRO A 17 31.44 -14.44 21.23
CA PRO A 17 30.62 -15.44 20.52
C PRO A 17 30.48 -16.82 21.20
N ASP A 18 30.72 -16.97 22.51
CA ASP A 18 30.90 -18.30 23.11
C ASP A 18 29.66 -18.98 23.75
N ASP A 19 28.48 -18.34 23.79
CA ASP A 19 27.31 -18.87 24.53
C ASP A 19 26.09 -19.30 23.68
N LEU A 20 26.28 -19.73 22.42
CA LEU A 20 25.14 -20.14 21.56
C LEU A 20 25.10 -21.62 21.15
N PHE A 21 26.05 -22.45 21.59
CA PHE A 21 26.17 -23.82 21.07
C PHE A 21 25.60 -24.95 21.95
N LEU A 22 24.86 -24.65 23.04
CA LEU A 22 24.40 -25.68 23.99
C LEU A 22 22.87 -25.84 24.15
N THR A 23 22.03 -25.18 23.34
CA THR A 23 20.56 -25.25 23.50
C THR A 23 19.81 -25.79 22.29
N ALA A 24 20.30 -26.86 21.66
CA ALA A 24 19.51 -27.59 20.65
C ALA A 24 19.82 -29.10 20.64
N ARG A 25 19.60 -29.77 21.78
CA ARG A 25 19.49 -31.23 21.84
C ARG A 25 18.26 -31.61 22.66
N ASN A 26 17.08 -31.60 22.03
CA ASN A 26 15.97 -32.43 22.52
C ASN A 26 15.01 -32.86 21.40
N LYS A 27 15.17 -34.13 20.99
CA LYS A 27 14.16 -35.17 20.77
C LYS A 27 12.76 -34.75 20.26
N GLY A 28 12.44 -35.16 19.04
CA GLY A 28 11.08 -35.17 18.49
C GLY A 28 10.94 -36.20 17.37
N SER A 29 10.47 -37.39 17.73
CA SER A 29 10.08 -38.48 16.85
C SER A 29 8.74 -38.17 16.16
N GLY A 30 8.62 -38.50 14.87
CA GLY A 30 7.30 -38.76 14.27
C GLY A 30 7.08 -38.22 12.86
N GLY A 31 6.56 -39.10 11.99
CA GLY A 31 5.61 -38.71 10.96
C GLY A 31 6.12 -38.72 9.53
N GLY A 32 6.06 -39.89 8.88
CA GLY A 32 6.06 -39.96 7.43
C GLY A 32 4.76 -39.37 6.87
N PHE A 33 4.88 -38.62 5.77
CA PHE A 33 3.77 -38.33 4.87
C PHE A 33 4.31 -38.39 3.44
N THR A 34 3.75 -39.32 2.68
CA THR A 34 3.88 -39.42 1.23
C THR A 34 2.87 -38.47 0.60
N GLY A 35 3.29 -37.61 -0.33
CA GLY A 35 2.40 -36.62 -0.92
C GLY A 35 2.91 -36.02 -2.23
N GLY A 36 2.43 -36.59 -3.35
CA GLY A 36 2.08 -35.92 -4.60
C GLY A 36 3.09 -34.97 -5.27
N THR A 37 3.72 -35.44 -6.33
CA THR A 37 4.32 -34.57 -7.36
C THR A 37 3.22 -33.87 -8.15
N VAL A 38 3.15 -32.55 -8.08
CA VAL A 38 2.51 -31.71 -9.10
C VAL A 38 3.59 -30.86 -9.76
N SER A 39 3.97 -31.25 -10.99
CA SER A 39 4.89 -30.46 -11.82
C SER A 39 4.16 -29.21 -12.30
N SER A 40 4.52 -28.05 -11.77
CA SER A 40 4.22 -26.76 -12.39
C SER A 40 5.52 -26.15 -12.89
N SER A 41 5.66 -26.09 -14.21
CA SER A 41 6.80 -25.50 -14.89
C SER A 41 6.78 -23.99 -14.72
N THR A 42 7.55 -23.47 -13.78
CA THR A 42 8.05 -22.09 -13.81
C THR A 42 9.56 -22.17 -13.97
N GLN A 43 10.09 -21.48 -14.98
CA GLN A 43 11.52 -21.48 -15.30
C GLN A 43 12.31 -21.04 -14.08
N SER A 44 13.03 -21.99 -13.50
CA SER A 44 13.96 -21.82 -12.39
C SER A 44 15.23 -21.17 -12.91
N ASP A 45 15.44 -19.89 -12.62
CA ASP A 45 16.76 -19.26 -12.62
C ASP A 45 17.26 -19.25 -11.18
N SER A 46 17.77 -20.40 -10.76
CA SER A 46 18.36 -20.63 -9.45
C SER A 46 19.79 -21.13 -9.67
N PRO A 47 20.82 -20.48 -9.08
CA PRO A 47 22.19 -20.95 -9.25
C PRO A 47 22.38 -22.25 -8.46
N PRO A 48 23.07 -23.25 -9.02
CA PRO A 48 23.57 -24.38 -8.24
C PRO A 48 24.73 -23.90 -7.35
N GLU A 49 25.06 -24.66 -6.30
CA GLU A 49 26.21 -24.45 -5.38
C GLU A 49 25.96 -23.60 -4.13
N LEU A 50 25.10 -24.06 -3.21
CA LEU A 50 25.04 -23.56 -1.83
C LEU A 50 25.60 -24.55 -0.77
N SER A 51 26.05 -25.75 -1.18
CA SER A 51 26.49 -26.79 -0.23
C SER A 51 28.01 -26.92 -0.06
N ALA A 52 28.83 -26.39 -0.97
CA ALA A 52 30.29 -26.57 -0.93
C ALA A 52 31.08 -25.41 -0.27
N GLU A 53 30.50 -24.21 -0.13
CA GLU A 53 31.26 -23.02 0.30
C GLU A 53 31.23 -22.68 1.80
N LEU A 54 30.55 -23.46 2.66
CA LEU A 54 30.53 -23.17 4.10
C LEU A 54 31.84 -23.55 4.83
N ARG A 55 32.90 -23.92 4.11
CA ARG A 55 34.18 -24.40 4.67
C ARG A 55 35.36 -23.45 4.42
N ARG A 56 35.19 -22.26 3.84
CA ARG A 56 36.32 -21.36 3.55
C ARG A 56 36.07 -19.85 3.82
N ALA A 57 36.33 -19.44 5.06
CA ALA A 57 36.99 -18.17 5.42
C ALA A 57 36.26 -16.83 5.02
N PRO A 58 36.81 -15.62 5.31
CA PRO A 58 36.08 -14.41 5.74
C PRO A 58 35.41 -13.60 4.61
N SER A 59 35.31 -14.17 3.40
CA SER A 59 34.81 -13.54 2.18
C SER A 59 33.29 -13.55 2.05
N ALA A 60 32.59 -14.42 2.79
CA ALA A 60 31.12 -14.46 2.82
C ALA A 60 30.51 -13.14 3.35
N ALA A 61 31.20 -12.45 4.27
CA ALA A 61 30.76 -11.16 4.81
C ALA A 61 30.70 -10.06 3.74
N GLY A 62 31.64 -10.06 2.78
CA GLY A 62 31.69 -9.11 1.67
C GLY A 62 30.52 -9.29 0.69
N GLY A 63 30.17 -10.54 0.37
CA GLY A 63 29.01 -10.86 -0.46
C GLY A 63 27.68 -10.47 0.19
N LEU A 64 27.53 -10.74 1.49
CA LEU A 64 26.35 -10.33 2.26
C LEU A 64 26.21 -8.81 2.35
N GLN A 65 27.31 -8.08 2.53
CA GLN A 65 27.31 -6.62 2.53
C GLN A 65 26.86 -6.05 1.18
N GLN A 66 27.34 -6.60 0.08
CA GLN A 66 26.92 -6.20 -1.28
C GLN A 66 25.44 -6.50 -1.54
N LEU A 67 24.96 -7.67 -1.10
CA LEU A 67 23.55 -8.02 -1.20
C LEU A 67 22.67 -7.04 -0.41
N ARG A 68 23.06 -6.69 0.81
CA ARG A 68 22.36 -5.70 1.64
C ARG A 68 22.30 -4.34 0.94
N LEU A 69 23.41 -3.88 0.36
CA LEU A 69 23.46 -2.62 -0.38
C LEU A 69 22.56 -2.64 -1.62
N LYS A 70 22.55 -3.75 -2.38
CA LYS A 70 21.69 -3.94 -3.56
C LYS A 70 20.20 -3.90 -3.18
N ILE A 71 19.82 -4.58 -2.09
CA ILE A 71 18.44 -4.56 -1.57
C ILE A 71 18.06 -3.15 -1.12
N ASN A 72 18.90 -2.47 -0.35
CA ASN A 72 18.62 -1.11 0.11
C ASN A 72 18.49 -0.10 -1.04
N SER A 73 19.32 -0.24 -2.07
CA SER A 73 19.21 0.58 -3.28
C SER A 73 17.85 0.40 -3.97
N ARG A 74 17.41 -0.85 -4.09
CA ARG A 74 16.09 -1.18 -4.67
C ARG A 74 14.94 -0.60 -3.84
N GLU A 75 14.99 -0.71 -2.51
CA GLU A 75 13.93 -0.16 -1.66
C GLU A 75 13.88 1.36 -1.70
N ARG A 76 15.04 2.04 -1.77
CA ARG A 76 15.06 3.49 -1.99
C ARG A 76 14.39 3.89 -3.30
N LYS A 77 14.66 3.16 -4.38
CA LYS A 77 14.00 3.39 -5.68
C LYS A 77 12.48 3.20 -5.56
N ARG A 78 12.04 2.08 -4.97
CA ARG A 78 10.61 1.81 -4.72
C ARG A 78 9.95 2.94 -3.91
N MET A 79 10.60 3.41 -2.86
CA MET A 79 10.09 4.48 -2.02
C MET A 79 10.07 5.83 -2.75
N HIS A 80 11.04 6.10 -3.62
CA HIS A 80 11.07 7.27 -4.48
C HIS A 80 9.88 7.28 -5.45
N ASP A 81 9.65 6.17 -6.15
CA ASP A 81 8.52 6.01 -7.08
C ASP A 81 7.16 6.19 -6.36
N LEU A 82 7.03 5.62 -5.15
CA LEU A 82 5.85 5.82 -4.30
C LEU A 82 5.67 7.29 -3.91
N ASN A 83 6.75 7.98 -3.55
CA ASN A 83 6.67 9.39 -3.17
C ASN A 83 6.32 10.28 -4.37
N ILE A 84 6.79 9.95 -5.58
CA ILE A 84 6.37 10.63 -6.82
C ILE A 84 4.86 10.47 -7.02
N ALA A 85 4.34 9.25 -6.93
CA ALA A 85 2.90 8.99 -7.04
C ALA A 85 2.08 9.73 -5.97
N MET A 86 2.59 9.78 -4.73
CA MET A 86 1.96 10.55 -3.64
C MET A 86 1.99 12.06 -3.88
N ASP A 87 3.02 12.60 -4.53
CA ASP A 87 3.08 14.02 -4.91
C ASP A 87 2.13 14.30 -6.08
N GLY A 88 2.06 13.44 -7.09
CA GLY A 88 1.05 13.53 -8.16
C GLY A 88 -0.39 13.47 -7.64
N LEU A 89 -0.65 12.66 -6.61
CA LEU A 89 -1.95 12.67 -5.93
C LEU A 89 -2.26 14.03 -5.28
N ARG A 90 -1.25 14.73 -4.73
CA ARG A 90 -1.47 16.06 -4.12
C ARG A 90 -1.84 17.09 -5.17
N GLU A 91 -1.28 17.02 -6.36
CA GLU A 91 -1.56 17.97 -7.45
C GLU A 91 -3.04 17.95 -7.86
N VAL A 92 -3.71 16.81 -7.77
CA VAL A 92 -5.13 16.67 -8.12
C VAL A 92 -6.09 16.93 -6.95
N MET A 93 -5.59 17.27 -5.76
CA MET A 93 -6.44 17.59 -4.61
C MET A 93 -7.06 18.99 -4.72
N PRO A 94 -8.25 19.20 -4.16
CA PRO A 94 -8.80 20.55 -4.01
C PRO A 94 -7.85 21.40 -3.14
N TYR A 95 -7.67 22.67 -3.52
CA TYR A 95 -6.78 23.63 -2.87
C TYR A 95 -5.28 23.29 -2.92
N ALA A 96 -4.86 22.35 -3.79
CA ALA A 96 -3.45 22.01 -3.96
C ALA A 96 -2.59 23.16 -4.51
N HIS A 97 -3.21 24.10 -5.20
CA HIS A 97 -2.55 25.19 -5.89
C HIS A 97 -2.76 26.51 -5.16
N GLY A 98 -1.66 27.16 -4.79
CA GLY A 98 -1.68 28.51 -4.24
C GLY A 98 -0.30 28.88 -3.69
N PRO A 99 0.10 30.16 -3.77
CA PRO A 99 1.46 30.61 -3.41
C PRO A 99 1.82 30.38 -1.93
N SER A 100 0.83 30.09 -1.07
CA SER A 100 1.02 29.84 0.36
C SER A 100 0.60 28.42 0.81
N VAL A 101 0.26 27.53 -0.13
CA VAL A 101 -0.24 26.19 0.21
C VAL A 101 0.94 25.28 0.59
N ARG A 102 0.89 24.72 1.80
CA ARG A 102 1.91 23.77 2.29
C ARG A 102 1.59 22.34 1.83
N LYS A 103 2.63 21.54 1.56
CA LYS A 103 2.49 20.09 1.33
C LYS A 103 1.78 19.41 2.51
N LEU A 104 0.69 18.70 2.20
CA LEU A 104 -0.04 17.88 3.15
C LEU A 104 0.76 16.63 3.56
N SER A 105 0.56 16.16 4.79
CA SER A 105 1.10 14.87 5.26
C SER A 105 0.53 13.70 4.46
N LYS A 106 1.18 12.53 4.50
CA LYS A 106 0.71 11.33 3.78
C LYS A 106 -0.71 10.95 4.21
N ILE A 107 -0.98 10.91 5.51
CA ILE A 107 -2.30 10.56 6.05
C ILE A 107 -3.35 11.62 5.67
N ALA A 108 -3.03 12.90 5.76
CA ALA A 108 -3.96 13.97 5.39
C ALA A 108 -4.31 13.91 3.90
N THR A 109 -3.32 13.64 3.04
CA THR A 109 -3.53 13.49 1.59
C THR A 109 -4.48 12.33 1.29
N LEU A 110 -4.30 11.17 1.93
CA LEU A 110 -5.17 10.00 1.71
C LEU A 110 -6.60 10.22 2.21
N LEU A 111 -6.76 10.86 3.38
CA LEU A 111 -8.09 11.21 3.91
C LEU A 111 -8.81 12.21 3.00
N LEU A 112 -8.10 13.24 2.55
CA LEU A 112 -8.64 14.23 1.63
C LEU A 112 -9.05 13.60 0.31
N ALA A 113 -8.21 12.73 -0.27
CA ALA A 113 -8.51 12.02 -1.51
C ALA A 113 -9.77 11.16 -1.39
N ARG A 114 -9.91 10.39 -0.31
CA ARG A 114 -11.13 9.58 -0.06
C ARG A 114 -12.38 10.45 -0.02
N ASN A 115 -12.34 11.55 0.74
CA ASN A 115 -13.49 12.44 0.88
C ASN A 115 -13.79 13.16 -0.43
N TYR A 116 -12.77 13.52 -1.19
CA TYR A 116 -12.93 14.19 -2.47
C TYR A 116 -13.61 13.28 -3.50
N ILE A 117 -13.22 12.00 -3.57
CA ILE A 117 -13.91 11.01 -4.42
C ILE A 117 -15.40 10.94 -4.05
N LEU A 118 -15.73 10.81 -2.76
CA LEU A 118 -17.13 10.73 -2.31
C LEU A 118 -17.94 11.99 -2.69
N MET A 119 -17.36 13.17 -2.49
CA MET A 119 -18.01 14.42 -2.84
C MET A 119 -18.27 14.54 -4.34
N LEU A 120 -17.29 14.18 -5.17
CA LEU A 120 -17.45 14.18 -6.62
C LEU A 120 -18.52 13.17 -7.07
N THR A 121 -18.54 11.98 -6.50
CA THR A 121 -19.58 10.97 -6.78
C THR A 121 -20.97 11.48 -6.45
N ASN A 122 -21.17 12.03 -5.26
CA ASN A 122 -22.46 12.58 -4.84
C ASN A 122 -22.89 13.75 -5.76
N SER A 123 -21.96 14.64 -6.10
CA SER A 123 -22.23 15.76 -7.01
C SER A 123 -22.63 15.29 -8.41
N LEU A 124 -22.00 14.23 -8.94
CA LEU A 124 -22.38 13.62 -10.21
C LEU A 124 -23.77 12.98 -10.16
N GLU A 125 -24.14 12.32 -9.06
CA GLU A 125 -25.47 11.74 -8.88
C GLU A 125 -26.56 12.81 -8.80
N GLU A 126 -26.31 13.88 -8.04
CA GLU A 126 -27.23 15.02 -7.94
C GLU A 126 -27.42 15.70 -9.30
N MET A 127 -26.34 15.98 -10.04
CA MET A 127 -26.44 16.55 -11.38
C MET A 127 -27.23 15.65 -12.33
N LYS A 128 -27.03 14.32 -12.29
CA LYS A 128 -27.83 13.37 -13.09
C LYS A 128 -29.31 13.40 -12.74
N ARG A 129 -29.64 13.51 -11.45
CA ARG A 129 -31.01 13.64 -10.96
C ARG A 129 -31.65 14.91 -11.49
N LEU A 130 -30.99 16.07 -11.31
CA LEU A 130 -31.49 17.37 -11.79
C LEU A 130 -31.69 17.38 -13.32
N VAL A 131 -30.74 16.82 -14.07
CA VAL A 131 -30.87 16.64 -15.53
C VAL A 131 -32.10 15.77 -15.83
N SER A 132 -32.27 14.64 -15.15
CA SER A 132 -33.42 13.75 -15.37
C SER A 132 -34.76 14.42 -15.02
N GLU A 133 -34.81 15.29 -14.01
CA GLU A 133 -36.00 16.08 -13.67
C GLU A 133 -36.33 17.09 -14.77
N ILE A 134 -35.34 17.75 -15.36
CA ILE A 134 -35.52 18.70 -16.47
C ILE A 134 -36.01 17.99 -17.74
N TYR A 135 -35.39 16.86 -18.11
CA TYR A 135 -35.71 16.13 -19.34
C TYR A 135 -36.92 15.18 -19.20
N GLY A 136 -37.16 14.64 -18.01
CA GLY A 136 -38.31 13.78 -17.69
C GLY A 136 -39.57 14.53 -17.27
N GLY A 137 -39.43 15.75 -16.74
CA GLY A 137 -40.55 16.62 -16.33
C GLY A 137 -41.40 17.13 -17.48
N LEU A 138 -40.90 17.11 -18.73
CA LEU A 138 -41.67 17.53 -19.91
C LEU A 138 -42.79 16.54 -20.29
N HIS A 139 -42.73 15.28 -19.81
CA HIS A 139 -43.72 14.24 -20.14
C HIS A 139 -44.78 14.02 -19.06
N ALA A 140 -44.60 14.57 -17.84
CA ALA A 140 -45.55 14.42 -16.73
C ALA A 140 -46.55 15.60 -16.62
N GLY A 141 -46.40 16.65 -17.44
CA GLY A 141 -47.23 17.86 -17.40
C GLY A 141 -48.48 17.83 -18.29
N PHE A 142 -48.70 16.81 -19.11
CA PHE A 142 -49.91 16.66 -19.91
C PHE A 142 -50.82 15.60 -19.27
N HIS A 143 -51.37 15.92 -18.10
CA HIS A 143 -52.61 15.32 -17.65
C HIS A 143 -53.72 15.88 -18.56
N PRO A 144 -54.35 15.11 -19.47
CA PRO A 144 -55.61 15.56 -20.01
C PRO A 144 -56.57 15.63 -18.84
N ALA A 145 -57.05 16.83 -18.52
CA ALA A 145 -58.14 17.04 -17.58
C ALA A 145 -59.36 16.28 -18.13
N ALA A 146 -59.53 15.03 -17.73
CA ALA A 146 -60.77 14.30 -17.90
C ALA A 146 -61.81 15.02 -17.05
N CYS A 147 -62.64 15.81 -17.74
CA CYS A 147 -63.69 16.63 -17.17
C CYS A 147 -64.64 15.78 -16.32
N PRO A 148 -65.10 16.23 -15.14
CA PRO A 148 -66.18 15.58 -14.42
C PRO A 148 -67.50 15.96 -15.11
N GLY A 149 -67.88 15.22 -16.14
CA GLY A 149 -69.17 15.35 -16.81
C GLY A 149 -70.24 14.54 -16.08
N GLY A 150 -70.92 15.16 -15.12
CA GLY A 150 -72.15 14.63 -14.54
C GLY A 150 -73.32 14.75 -15.52
N MET A 151 -74.07 13.65 -15.66
CA MET A 151 -75.41 13.51 -16.25
C MET A 151 -75.73 12.00 -16.15
N GLY A 152 -76.45 11.49 -15.16
CA GLY A 152 -77.86 11.77 -14.92
C GLY A 152 -78.69 11.13 -16.04
N ALA A 153 -79.25 9.93 -15.81
CA ALA A 153 -80.70 9.69 -15.84
C ALA A 153 -81.15 8.21 -15.92
N HIS A 154 -82.34 8.03 -15.35
CA HIS A 154 -83.46 7.11 -15.66
C HIS A 154 -83.39 5.58 -15.42
N SER A 155 -84.19 5.18 -14.43
CA SER A 155 -84.86 3.88 -14.28
C SER A 155 -85.63 3.42 -15.53
N ALA A 156 -85.65 2.11 -15.76
CA ALA A 156 -86.84 1.28 -15.90
C ALA A 156 -86.45 -0.19 -15.73
#